data_AF-A0A8S1CBL9-F1
#
_entry.id   AF-A0A8S1CBL9-F1
#
_cell.length_a   1.000
_cell.length_b   1.000
_cell.length_c   1.000
_cell.angle_alpha   90.00
_cell.angle_beta   90.00
_cell.angle_gamma   90.00
#
_symmetry.space_group_name_H-M   'P 1'
#
loop_
_entity.id
_entity.type
_entity.pdbx_description
1 polymer ?
#
loop_
_entity_poly.entity_id
_entity_poly.type
_entity_poly.pdbx_seq_one_letter_code
_entity_poly.pdbx_strand_id
1 'polypeptide(L)'
;MSSNGLFSSRENDQNTMIECTITRKRETSSLSREERRRRRRATQKYRMAHATRERIRVEAFNVAFTELRKLLPTLPPDKKLSKIEILRLAICYIAYLNHVLEA
;
A
#
# COMPACT_ATOMS: atom_id res chain seq x y z
N MET A 1 17.69 -54.05 -28.39
CA MET A 1 17.10 -54.59 -27.15
C MET A 1 17.66 -53.80 -25.98
N SER A 2 16.76 -53.35 -25.10
CA SER A 2 16.99 -52.75 -23.76
C SER A 2 17.62 -51.35 -23.74
N SER A 3 16.86 -50.24 -23.69
CA SER A 3 15.90 -49.75 -22.67
C SER A 3 16.54 -49.06 -21.46
N ASN A 4 16.24 -47.76 -21.39
CA ASN A 4 15.85 -46.95 -20.23
C ASN A 4 16.86 -46.60 -19.14
N GLY A 5 17.14 -45.30 -19.01
CA GLY A 5 17.86 -44.72 -17.87
C GLY A 5 17.76 -43.18 -17.78
N LEU A 6 16.60 -42.58 -18.09
CA LEU A 6 16.35 -41.14 -17.89
C LEU A 6 15.11 -40.94 -17.00
N PHE A 7 15.19 -41.28 -15.71
CA PHE A 7 14.10 -40.96 -14.76
C PHE A 7 14.53 -40.89 -13.29
N SER A 8 15.69 -40.32 -12.91
CA SER A 8 16.09 -40.30 -11.49
C SER A 8 16.61 -38.97 -10.93
N SER A 9 16.53 -37.86 -11.69
CA SER A 9 17.03 -36.55 -11.19
C SER A 9 15.92 -35.58 -10.74
N ARG A 10 14.64 -35.82 -11.10
CA ARG A 10 13.53 -34.91 -10.74
C ARG A 10 12.85 -35.21 -9.39
N GLU A 11 12.98 -36.43 -8.86
CA GLU A 11 12.36 -36.82 -7.59
C GLU A 11 13.14 -36.34 -6.35
N ASN A 12 14.45 -36.11 -6.47
CA ASN A 12 15.30 -35.61 -5.37
C ASN A 12 15.06 -34.12 -5.07
N ASP A 13 14.78 -33.29 -6.07
CA ASP A 13 14.47 -31.86 -5.87
C ASP A 13 13.12 -31.65 -5.17
N GLN A 14 12.13 -32.50 -5.50
CA GLN A 14 10.83 -32.47 -4.86
C GLN A 14 10.91 -32.94 -3.41
N ASN A 15 11.65 -34.01 -3.11
CA ASN A 15 11.86 -34.46 -1.73
C ASN A 15 12.60 -33.40 -0.88
N THR A 16 13.59 -32.70 -1.44
CA THR A 16 14.33 -31.64 -0.73
C THR A 16 13.44 -30.42 -0.43
N MET A 17 12.60 -30.00 -1.39
CA MET A 17 11.61 -28.93 -1.17
C MET A 17 10.52 -29.32 -0.18
N ILE A 18 10.10 -30.59 -0.20
CA ILE A 18 9.13 -31.15 0.75
C ILE A 18 9.75 -31.19 2.16
N GLU A 19 10.98 -31.65 2.31
CA GLU A 19 11.68 -31.71 3.59
C GLU A 19 11.92 -30.31 4.17
N CYS A 20 12.34 -29.35 3.34
CA CYS A 20 12.50 -27.94 3.71
C CYS A 20 11.16 -27.25 4.06
N THR A 21 10.06 -27.72 3.47
CA THR A 21 8.69 -27.28 3.83
C THR A 21 8.24 -27.89 5.15
N ILE A 22 8.56 -29.16 5.41
CA ILE A 22 8.22 -29.89 6.64
C ILE A 22 9.00 -29.36 7.85
N THR A 23 10.30 -29.08 7.71
CA THR A 23 11.13 -28.46 8.76
C THR A 23 10.63 -27.06 9.10
N ARG A 24 10.32 -26.24 8.09
CA ARG A 24 9.71 -24.91 8.27
C ARG A 24 8.34 -24.98 8.96
N LYS A 25 7.54 -26.03 8.71
CA LYS A 25 6.26 -26.27 9.40
C LYS A 25 6.46 -26.58 10.89
N ARG A 26 7.44 -27.43 11.23
CA ARG A 26 7.78 -27.82 12.62
C ARG A 26 8.39 -26.67 13.45
N GLU A 27 9.11 -25.75 12.84
CA GLU A 27 9.64 -24.56 13.54
C GLU A 27 8.58 -23.49 13.82
N THR A 28 7.48 -23.45 13.06
CA THR A 28 6.43 -22.43 13.25
C THR A 28 5.45 -22.76 14.39
N SER A 29 5.40 -24.02 14.83
CA SER A 29 4.49 -24.47 15.90
C SER A 29 4.90 -24.00 17.30
N SER A 30 6.17 -23.74 17.57
CA SER A 30 6.67 -23.25 18.87
C SER A 30 6.85 -21.73 18.98
N LEU A 31 6.54 -20.97 17.92
CA LEU A 31 6.75 -19.52 17.92
C LEU A 31 5.73 -18.78 18.79
N SER A 32 6.23 -17.84 19.59
CA SER A 32 5.41 -16.84 20.27
C SER A 32 4.48 -16.13 19.28
N ARG A 33 3.31 -15.69 19.77
CA ARG A 33 2.34 -14.91 18.99
C ARG A 33 3.00 -13.70 18.32
N GLU A 34 3.97 -13.08 18.98
CA GLU A 34 4.70 -11.93 18.44
C GLU A 34 5.61 -12.32 17.27
N GLU A 35 6.31 -13.44 17.38
CA GLU A 35 7.21 -13.93 16.33
C GLU A 35 6.44 -14.34 15.06
N ARG A 36 5.24 -14.94 15.23
CA ARG A 36 4.32 -15.20 14.10
C ARG A 36 3.86 -13.91 13.42
N ARG A 37 3.57 -12.85 14.18
CA ARG A 37 3.19 -11.54 13.63
C ARG A 37 4.35 -10.91 12.86
N ARG A 38 5.57 -10.95 13.40
CA ARG A 38 6.79 -10.46 12.72
C ARG A 38 7.03 -11.18 11.41
N ARG A 39 7.03 -12.51 11.40
CA ARG A 39 7.18 -13.31 10.17
C ARG A 39 6.12 -12.98 9.12
N ARG A 40 4.85 -12.85 9.53
CA ARG A 40 3.76 -12.43 8.62
C ARG A 40 4.04 -11.04 8.02
N ARG A 41 4.42 -10.06 8.85
CA ARG A 41 4.73 -8.69 8.39
C ARG A 41 5.94 -8.64 7.45
N ALA A 42 6.90 -9.53 7.65
CA ALA A 42 8.08 -9.69 6.80
C ALA A 42 7.79 -10.39 5.46
N THR A 43 6.59 -10.95 5.25
CA THR A 43 6.23 -11.50 3.94
C THR A 43 6.02 -10.40 2.90
N GLN A 44 6.48 -10.64 1.67
CA GLN A 44 6.26 -9.71 0.56
C GLN A 44 4.77 -9.45 0.33
N LYS A 45 3.92 -10.48 0.43
CA LYS A 45 2.47 -10.37 0.32
C LYS A 45 1.89 -9.38 1.33
N TYR A 46 2.32 -9.41 2.59
CA TYR A 46 1.87 -8.46 3.61
C TYR A 46 2.31 -7.03 3.28
N ARG A 47 3.60 -6.84 2.93
CA ARG A 47 4.13 -5.51 2.58
C ARG A 47 3.40 -4.91 1.38
N MET A 48 3.22 -5.67 0.30
CA MET A 48 2.51 -5.22 -0.90
C MET A 48 1.05 -4.86 -0.60
N ALA A 49 0.35 -5.68 0.19
CA ALA A 49 -1.03 -5.39 0.59
C ALA A 49 -1.12 -4.10 1.43
N HIS A 50 -0.17 -3.88 2.35
CA HIS A 50 -0.11 -2.65 3.13
C HIS A 50 0.21 -1.41 2.28
N ALA A 51 1.20 -1.50 1.40
CA ALA A 51 1.55 -0.43 0.47
C ALA A 51 0.37 -0.06 -0.44
N THR A 52 -0.35 -1.07 -0.94
CA THR A 52 -1.55 -0.85 -1.78
C THR A 52 -2.65 -0.11 -1.01
N ARG A 53 -2.93 -0.53 0.23
CA ARG A 53 -3.91 0.15 1.09
C ARG A 53 -3.53 1.61 1.34
N GLU A 54 -2.26 1.85 1.65
CA GLU A 54 -1.78 3.21 1.90
C GLU A 54 -1.85 4.08 0.64
N ARG A 55 -1.53 3.52 -0.52
CA ARG A 55 -1.69 4.21 -1.81
C ARG A 55 -3.15 4.63 -2.05
N ILE A 56 -4.11 3.73 -1.82
CA ILE A 56 -5.54 4.04 -1.94
C ILE A 56 -5.96 5.14 -0.96
N ARG A 57 -5.48 5.08 0.29
CA ARG A 57 -5.75 6.10 1.30
C ARG A 57 -5.24 7.48 0.86
N VAL A 58 -4.03 7.55 0.34
CA VAL A 58 -3.41 8.80 -0.16
C VAL A 58 -4.09 9.29 -1.43
N GLU A 59 -4.51 8.40 -2.32
CA GLU A 59 -5.27 8.74 -3.52
C GLU A 59 -6.61 9.38 -3.16
N ALA A 60 -7.38 8.78 -2.24
CA ALA A 60 -8.63 9.35 -1.73
C ALA A 60 -8.42 10.74 -1.12
N PHE A 61 -7.35 10.91 -0.34
CA PHE A 61 -6.95 12.22 0.19
C PHE A 61 -6.64 13.24 -0.91
N ASN A 62 -5.91 12.83 -1.96
CA ASN A 62 -5.56 13.72 -3.06
C ASN A 62 -6.80 14.11 -3.89
N VAL A 63 -7.75 13.19 -4.09
CA VAL A 63 -9.04 13.50 -4.73
C VAL A 63 -9.79 14.58 -3.95
N ALA A 64 -9.88 14.46 -2.62
CA ALA A 64 -10.49 15.50 -1.79
C ALA A 64 -9.79 16.87 -1.92
N PHE A 65 -8.45 16.88 -2.02
CA PHE A 65 -7.67 18.10 -2.28
C PHE A 65 -7.95 18.71 -3.65
N THR A 66 -8.15 17.87 -4.68
CA THR A 66 -8.53 18.34 -6.01
C THR A 66 -9.94 18.92 -6.03
N GLU A 67 -10.90 18.30 -5.34
CA GLU A 67 -12.25 18.86 -5.23
C GLU A 67 -12.26 20.19 -4.49
N LEU A 68 -11.54 20.30 -3.36
CA LEU A 68 -11.40 21.56 -2.64
C LEU A 68 -10.82 22.65 -3.55
N ARG A 69 -9.78 22.33 -4.32
CA ARG A 69 -9.13 23.27 -5.24
C ARG A 69 -10.09 23.85 -6.29
N LYS A 70 -11.04 23.07 -6.81
CA LYS A 70 -12.01 23.55 -7.82
C LYS A 70 -12.91 24.67 -7.30
N LEU A 71 -13.11 24.73 -5.98
CA LEU A 71 -13.93 25.74 -5.32
C LEU A 71 -13.16 27.03 -5.03
N LEU A 72 -11.83 27.03 -5.17
CA LEU A 72 -10.99 28.17 -4.81
C LEU A 72 -10.85 29.14 -5.99
N PRO A 73 -11.02 30.46 -5.75
CA PRO A 73 -10.81 31.45 -6.79
C PRO A 73 -9.32 31.61 -7.11
N THR A 74 -8.91 31.38 -8.37
CA THR A 74 -7.53 31.60 -8.84
C THR A 74 -7.49 32.27 -10.21
N LEU A 75 -6.49 33.14 -10.42
CA LEU A 75 -6.15 33.71 -11.72
C LEU A 75 -4.69 33.36 -12.07
N PRO A 76 -4.41 32.68 -13.19
CA PRO A 76 -5.35 32.01 -14.10
C PRO A 76 -6.04 30.80 -13.43
N PRO A 77 -7.18 30.31 -13.96
CA PRO A 77 -7.97 29.22 -13.36
C PRO A 77 -7.22 27.89 -13.24
N ASP A 78 -6.15 27.70 -14.01
CA ASP A 78 -5.29 26.52 -14.03
C ASP A 78 -4.02 26.68 -13.17
N LYS A 79 -3.87 27.78 -12.42
CA LYS A 79 -2.69 28.06 -11.56
C LYS A 79 -2.43 26.90 -10.59
N LYS A 80 -1.37 26.13 -10.78
CA LYS A 80 -0.99 25.04 -9.87
C LYS A 80 -0.74 25.58 -8.44
N LEU A 81 -1.47 25.06 -7.47
CA LEU A 81 -1.34 25.38 -6.05
C LEU A 81 -0.77 24.16 -5.31
N SER A 82 0.14 24.40 -4.38
CA SER A 82 0.60 23.42 -3.40
C SER A 82 -0.48 23.13 -2.36
N LYS A 83 -0.35 22.02 -1.61
CA LYS A 83 -1.29 21.64 -0.56
C LYS A 83 -1.45 22.72 0.51
N ILE A 84 -0.37 23.40 0.89
CA ILE A 84 -0.43 24.47 1.88
C ILE A 84 -1.13 25.72 1.34
N GLU A 85 -0.93 26.07 0.08
CA GLU A 85 -1.62 27.19 -0.56
C GLU A 85 -3.12 26.93 -0.67
N ILE A 86 -3.54 25.72 -1.05
CA ILE A 86 -4.96 25.31 -1.09
C ILE A 86 -5.61 25.53 0.29
N LEU A 87 -4.96 25.07 1.37
CA LEU A 87 -5.51 25.23 2.72
C LEU A 87 -5.60 26.70 3.14
N ARG A 88 -4.55 27.50 2.91
CA ARG A 88 -4.55 28.92 3.24
C ARG A 88 -5.63 29.68 2.47
N LEU A 89 -5.74 29.43 1.17
CA LEU A 89 -6.71 30.08 0.30
C LEU A 89 -8.14 29.70 0.67
N ALA A 90 -8.39 28.43 1.04
CA ALA A 90 -9.70 28.00 1.53
C ALA A 90 -10.13 28.77 2.79
N ILE A 91 -9.23 28.90 3.77
CA ILE A 91 -9.50 29.66 5.00
C ILE A 91 -9.83 31.12 4.67
N CYS A 92 -9.00 31.77 3.85
CA CYS A 92 -9.22 33.16 3.44
C CYS A 92 -10.54 33.32 2.67
N TYR A 93 -10.88 32.37 1.81
CA TYR A 93 -12.08 32.46 0.99
C TYR A 93 -13.36 32.30 1.82
N ILE A 94 -13.39 31.37 2.78
CA ILE A 94 -14.50 31.25 3.73
C ILE A 94 -14.67 32.57 4.52
N ALA A 95 -13.57 33.12 5.04
CA ALA A 95 -13.62 34.39 5.79
C ALA A 95 -14.14 35.56 4.92
N TYR A 96 -13.69 35.64 3.66
CA TYR A 96 -14.16 36.63 2.70
C TYR A 96 -15.67 36.51 2.45
N LEU A 97 -16.17 35.29 2.17
CA LEU A 97 -17.59 35.07 1.93
C LEU A 97 -18.44 35.42 3.15
N ASN A 98 -17.99 35.08 4.37
CA ASN A 98 -18.69 35.47 5.59
C ASN A 98 -18.79 37.00 5.73
N HIS A 99 -17.69 37.72 5.47
CA HIS A 99 -17.69 39.18 5.52
C HIS A 99 -18.65 39.80 4.50
N VAL A 100 -18.72 39.25 3.29
CA VAL A 100 -19.65 39.71 2.24
C VAL A 100 -21.11 39.47 2.61
N LEU A 101 -21.41 38.42 3.37
CA LEU A 101 -22.78 38.09 3.80
C LEU A 101 -23.24 38.87 5.04
N GLU A 102 -22.32 39.34 5.87
CA GLU A 102 -22.59 40.15 7.07
C GLU A 102 -22.68 41.66 6.77
N ALA A 103 -22.29 42.09 5.57
CA ALA A 103 -22.38 43.46 5.07
C ALA A 103 -23.72 43.71 4.34
#